data_AF-A0A2A7UP41-F1
#
_entry.id   AF-A0A2A7UP41-F1
#
_cell.length_a   1.000
_cell.length_b   1.000
_cell.length_c   1.000
_cell.angle_alpha   90.00
_cell.angle_beta   90.00
_cell.angle_gamma   90.00
#
_symmetry.space_group_name_H-M   'P 1'
#
loop_
_entity.id
_entity.type
_entity.pdbx_description
1 polymer ?
#
loop_
_entity_poly.entity_id
_entity_poly.type
_entity_poly.pdbx_seq_one_letter_code
_entity_poly.pdbx_strand_id
1 'polypeptide(L)' 'MGTNIGPYVVAAGLVLAVVGVLAWTGGLSWFDRLPGDIRLIGENVRVYMPLTSMLLVSVVLSLAMTLLRR' A
#
# COMPACT_ATOMS: atom_id res chain seq x y z
N MET A 1 -7.40 29.47 10.58
CA MET A 1 -6.84 28.25 9.98
C MET A 1 -7.47 27.08 10.72
N GLY A 2 -8.42 26.40 10.10
CA GLY A 2 -9.23 25.39 10.79
C GLY A 2 -8.36 24.27 11.36
N THR A 3 -8.63 23.85 12.59
CA THR A 3 -8.00 22.73 13.32
C THR A 3 -8.22 21.36 12.64
N ASN A 4 -8.56 21.34 11.35
CA ASN A 4 -8.89 20.14 10.59
C ASN A 4 -7.63 19.33 10.21
N ILE A 5 -6.44 19.92 10.26
CA ILE A 5 -5.20 19.21 9.89
C ILE A 5 -4.74 18.20 10.94
N GLY A 6 -5.02 18.46 12.22
CA GLY A 6 -4.59 17.62 13.34
C GLY A 6 -5.05 16.17 13.22
N PRO A 7 -6.35 15.91 13.00
CA PRO A 7 -6.85 14.55 12.77
C PRO A 7 -6.20 13.83 11.59
N TYR A 8 -5.93 14.52 10.47
CA TYR A 8 -5.24 13.91 9.32
C TYR A 8 -3.80 13.51 9.64
N VAL A 9 -3.08 14.32 10.42
CA VAL A 9 -1.72 14.00 10.86
C VAL A 9 -1.71 12.78 11.77
N VAL A 10 -2.65 12.70 12.71
CA VAL A 10 -2.79 11.53 13.60
C VAL A 10 -3.14 10.27 12.79
N ALA A 11 -4.10 10.37 11.86
CA ALA A 11 -4.48 9.26 10.99
C ALA A 11 -3.29 8.77 10.13
N ALA A 12 -2.52 9.69 9.54
CA ALA A 12 -1.32 9.34 8.77
C ALA A 12 -0.26 8.64 9.63
N GLY A 13 -0.03 9.11 10.85
CA GLY A 13 0.89 8.48 11.80
C GLY A 13 0.46 7.05 12.17
N LEU A 14 -0.83 6.83 12.41
CA LEU A 14 -1.38 5.49 12.68
C LEU A 14 -1.22 4.55 11.48
N VAL A 15 -1.52 5.03 10.26
CA VAL A 15 -1.33 4.25 9.02
C VAL A 15 0.14 3.85 8.86
N LEU A 16 1.07 4.78 9.05
CA LEU A 16 2.51 4.49 8.97
C LEU A 16 2.95 3.49 10.04
N ALA A 17 2.45 3.59 11.27
CA ALA A 17 2.77 2.64 12.33
C ALA A 17 2.29 1.22 11.98
N VAL A 18 1.06 1.07 11.47
CA VAL A 18 0.51 -0.22 11.02
C VAL A 18 1.36 -0.79 9.89
N VAL A 19 1.67 0.02 8.87
CA VAL A 19 2.53 -0.41 7.75
C VAL A 19 3.92 -0.83 8.24
N GLY A 20 4.51 -0.08 9.18
CA GLY A 20 5.80 -0.41 9.79
C GLY A 20 5.79 -1.74 10.55
N VAL A 21 4.74 -2.02 11.33
CA VAL A 21 4.58 -3.31 12.03
C VAL A 21 4.39 -4.45 11.04
N LEU A 22 3.59 -4.27 10.00
CA LEU A 22 3.41 -5.28 8.95
C LEU A 22 4.72 -5.53 8.18
N ALA A 23 5.53 -4.50 7.94
CA ALA A 23 6.85 -4.65 7.35
C ALA A 23 7.81 -5.44 8.27
N TRP A 24 7.86 -5.08 9.56
CA TRP A 24 8.76 -5.70 10.54
C TRP A 24 8.44 -7.19 10.77
N THR A 25 7.15 -7.53 10.84
CA THR A 25 6.69 -8.91 11.06
C THR A 25 6.73 -9.78 9.80
N GLY A 26 7.10 -9.24 8.64
CA GLY A 26 6.97 -9.92 7.35
C GLY A 26 5.53 -10.06 6.88
N GLY A 27 4.58 -9.38 7.52
CA GLY A 27 3.18 -9.28 7.13
C GLY A 27 2.94 -8.56 5.80
N LEU A 28 3.96 -7.95 5.18
CA LEU A 28 3.92 -7.46 3.79
C LEU A 28 4.52 -8.45 2.77
N SER A 29 4.94 -9.64 3.19
CA SER A 29 5.57 -10.63 2.28
C SER A 29 4.64 -11.19 1.21
N TRP A 30 3.33 -10.99 1.36
CA TRP A 30 2.32 -11.33 0.34
C TRP A 30 2.27 -10.28 -0.79
N PHE A 31 2.71 -9.06 -0.53
CA PHE A 31 2.84 -7.99 -1.51
C PHE A 31 3.95 -8.39 -2.50
N ASP A 32 3.68 -8.40 -3.81
CA ASP A 32 4.53 -8.99 -4.87
C ASP A 32 4.48 -10.53 -5.01
N ARG A 33 3.58 -11.23 -4.29
CA ARG A 33 3.32 -12.67 -4.47
C ARG A 33 1.92 -12.97 -4.99
N LEU A 34 1.17 -11.96 -5.43
CA LEU A 34 -0.18 -12.18 -5.92
C LEU A 34 -0.15 -12.76 -7.34
N PRO A 35 -1.13 -13.62 -7.70
CA PRO A 35 -1.31 -14.04 -9.07
C PRO A 35 -1.49 -12.80 -9.96
N GLY A 36 -0.66 -12.69 -11.00
CA GLY A 36 -0.61 -11.53 -11.91
C GLY A 36 0.52 -10.53 -11.63
N ASP A 37 1.24 -10.64 -10.52
CA ASP A 37 2.51 -9.91 -10.35
C ASP A 37 3.59 -10.60 -11.22
N ILE A 38 4.12 -9.87 -12.21
CA ILE A 38 5.03 -10.41 -13.22
C ILE A 38 6.47 -10.22 -12.73
N ARG A 39 7.18 -11.34 -12.55
CA ARG A 39 8.60 -11.37 -12.18
C ARG A 39 9.41 -12.00 -13.30
N LEU A 40 10.09 -11.18 -14.07
CA LEU A 40 11.01 -11.62 -15.12
C LEU A 40 12.43 -11.54 -14.57
N ILE A 41 13.01 -12.70 -14.26
CA ILE A 41 14.39 -12.82 -13.76
C ILE A 41 15.21 -13.46 -14.88
N GLY A 42 15.99 -12.65 -15.59
CA GLY A 42 17.03 -13.10 -16.51
C GLY A 42 18.42 -13.07 -15.85
N GLU A 43 19.44 -13.53 -16.57
CA GLU A 43 20.85 -13.52 -16.09
C GLU A 43 21.38 -12.11 -15.83
N ASN A 44 21.04 -11.14 -16.69
CA ASN A 44 21.54 -9.76 -16.60
C ASN A 44 20.48 -8.73 -16.23
N VAL A 45 19.18 -9.10 -16.25
CA VAL A 45 18.07 -8.15 -16.06
C VAL A 45 17.02 -8.76 -15.15
N ARG A 46 16.58 -7.99 -14.16
CA ARG A 46 15.44 -8.32 -13.29
C ARG A 46 14.36 -7.25 -13.46
N VAL A 47 13.20 -7.64 -13.97
CA VAL A 47 12.02 -6.78 -14.11
C VAL A 47 10.93 -7.27 -13.16
N TYR A 48 10.46 -6.38 -12.30
CA TYR A 48 9.36 -6.60 -11.38
C TYR A 48 8.20 -5.69 -11.79
N MET A 49 7.04 -6.29 -12.10
CA MET A 49 5.81 -5.59 -12.48
C MET A 49 4.69 -6.02 -11.53
N PRO A 50 4.50 -5.31 -10.40
CA PRO A 50 3.51 -5.63 -9.38
C PRO A 50 2.12 -5.11 -9.78
N LEU A 51 1.58 -5.59 -10.90
CA LEU A 51 0.32 -5.11 -11.47
C LEU A 51 -0.86 -5.35 -10.54
N THR A 52 -0.97 -6.55 -9.98
CA THR A 52 -2.10 -6.93 -9.13
C THR A 52 -1.99 -6.20 -7.79
N SER A 53 -0.80 -6.14 -7.21
CA SER A 53 -0.54 -5.41 -5.98
C SER A 53 -0.87 -3.91 -6.10
N MET A 54 -0.46 -3.25 -7.20
CA MET A 54 -0.77 -1.83 -7.43
C MET A 54 -2.26 -1.59 -7.69
N LEU A 55 -2.94 -2.50 -8.40
CA LEU A 55 -4.37 -2.43 -8.61
C LEU A 55 -5.14 -2.53 -7.28
N LEU A 56 -4.75 -3.47 -6.41
CA LEU A 56 -5.35 -3.64 -5.08
C LEU A 56 -5.22 -2.36 -4.25
N VAL A 57 -4.02 -1.78 -4.19
CA VAL A 57 -3.77 -0.51 -3.49
C VAL A 57 -4.66 0.61 -4.03
N SER A 58 -4.78 0.72 -5.35
CA SER A 58 -5.62 1.73 -5.99
C SER A 58 -7.10 1.59 -5.61
N VAL A 59 -7.63 0.36 -5.62
CA VAL A 59 -9.02 0.09 -5.21
C VAL A 59 -9.24 0.43 -3.74
N VAL A 60 -8.32 0.01 -2.86
CA VAL A 60 -8.41 0.28 -1.41
C VAL A 60 -8.38 1.78 -1.13
N LEU A 61 -7.45 2.52 -1.73
CA LEU A 61 -7.37 3.97 -1.58
C LEU A 61 -8.61 4.67 -2.13
N SER A 62 -9.09 4.25 -3.30
CA SER A 62 -10.31 4.80 -3.90
C SER A 62 -11.53 4.58 -3.00
N LEU A 63 -11.68 3.39 -2.43
CA LEU A 63 -12.76 3.07 -1.50
C LEU A 63 -12.64 3.89 -0.21
N ALA A 64 -11.44 3.96 0.36
CA ALA A 64 -11.18 4.76 1.56
C ALA A 64 -11.51 6.24 1.35
N MET A 65 -11.09 6.83 0.23
CA MET A 65 -11.45 8.22 -0.12
C MET A 65 -12.95 8.39 -0.34
N THR A 66 -13.61 7.40 -0.94
CA THR A 66 -15.07 7.44 -1.15
C THR A 66 -15.83 7.40 0.18
N LEU A 67 -15.36 6.61 1.14
CA LEU A 67 -15.94 6.52 2.48
C LEU A 67 -15.67 7.78 3.31
N LEU A 68 -14.47 8.38 3.20
CA LEU A 68 -14.12 9.61 3.91
C LEU A 68 -14.80 10.87 3.33
N ARG A 69 -15.26 10.81 2.08
CA ARG A 69 -15.96 11.91 1.40
C ARG A 69 -17.47 11.90 1.66
N ARG A 70 -18.04 10.78 2.09
CA ARG A 70 -19.42 10.69 2.57
C ARG A 70 -19.50 11.04 4.05
#